data_AF-A0A534PVC7-F1
#
_entry.id   AF-A0A534PVC7-F1
#
_cell.length_a   1.000
_cell.length_b   1.000
_cell.length_c   1.000
_cell.angle_alpha   90.00
_cell.angle_beta   90.00
_cell.angle_gamma   90.00
#
_symmetry.space_group_name_H-M   'P 1'
#
loop_
_entity.id
_entity.type
_entity.pdbx_description
1 polymer ?
#
loop_
_entity_poly.entity_id
_entity_poly.type
_entity_poly.pdbx_seq_one_letter_code
_entity_poly.pdbx_strand_id
1 'polypeptide(L)'
;MEQQTTAPDAVVLRPTGPFGLLEAFQLERQLFAAPDREVFIDFSAVEDATDVSLIVLSDVVRLAGPRLHLAGVATCHRRVLEEFGVAVGELPAQH
;
A
#
# COMPACT_ATOMS: atom_id res chain seq x y z
N MET A 1 7.77 23.39 13.91
CA MET A 1 7.23 22.90 12.62
C MET A 1 8.25 21.92 12.10
N GLU A 2 8.04 20.64 12.39
CA GLU A 2 8.99 19.58 12.04
C GLU A 2 8.71 19.18 10.59
N GLN A 3 9.68 19.47 9.71
CA GLN A 3 9.67 19.00 8.33
C GLN A 3 9.99 17.51 8.35
N GLN A 4 8.96 16.67 8.17
CA GLN A 4 9.16 15.26 7.85
C GLN A 4 9.68 15.17 6.42
N THR A 5 11.00 15.20 6.30
CA THR A 5 11.76 14.83 5.12
C THR A 5 11.41 13.37 4.81
N THR A 6 10.67 13.11 3.73
CA THR A 6 10.62 11.76 3.14
C THR A 6 12.04 11.27 3.00
N ALA A 7 12.35 10.13 3.62
CA ALA A 7 13.68 9.55 3.57
C ALA A 7 14.11 9.45 2.09
N PRO A 8 15.33 9.88 1.72
CA PRO A 8 15.78 9.95 0.32
C PRO A 8 15.74 8.62 -0.45
N ASP A 9 15.44 7.50 0.24
CA ASP A 9 15.36 6.15 -0.32
C ASP A 9 13.95 5.51 -0.26
N ALA A 10 12.88 6.26 0.03
CA ALA A 10 11.53 5.71 0.02
C ALA A 10 11.09 5.28 -1.41
N VAL A 11 10.44 4.12 -1.53
CA VAL A 11 9.85 3.63 -2.79
C VAL A 11 8.38 3.98 -2.81
N VAL A 12 7.88 4.55 -3.90
CA VAL A 12 6.45 4.80 -4.08
C VAL A 12 5.90 3.87 -5.17
N LEU A 13 4.96 3.00 -4.81
CA LEU A 13 4.27 2.09 -5.71
C LEU A 13 2.85 2.63 -5.94
N ARG A 14 2.46 2.77 -7.21
CA ARG A 14 1.16 3.33 -7.61
C ARG A 14 0.43 2.35 -8.53
N PRO A 15 -0.23 1.30 -8.00
CA PRO A 15 -1.07 0.44 -8.82
C PRO A 15 -2.19 1.26 -9.49
N THR A 16 -2.51 0.92 -10.73
CA THR A 16 -3.50 1.61 -11.56
C THR A 16 -4.48 0.63 -12.17
N GLY A 17 -5.75 1.02 -12.31
CA GLY A 17 -6.80 0.17 -12.91
C GLY A 17 -7.34 -0.87 -11.91
N PRO A 18 -7.87 -2.01 -12.38
CA PRO A 18 -8.40 -3.05 -11.48
C PRO A 18 -7.28 -3.75 -10.71
N PHE A 19 -7.49 -3.97 -9.41
CA PHE A 19 -6.55 -4.63 -8.51
C PHE A 19 -7.05 -6.03 -8.11
N GLY A 20 -6.63 -7.03 -8.88
CA GLY A 20 -6.92 -8.44 -8.65
C GLY A 20 -5.78 -9.18 -7.96
N LEU A 21 -5.88 -10.52 -7.94
CA LEU A 21 -4.87 -11.39 -7.34
C LEU A 21 -3.50 -11.25 -8.03
N LEU A 22 -3.49 -11.08 -9.36
CA LEU A 22 -2.25 -10.95 -10.11
C LEU A 22 -1.48 -9.70 -9.68
N GLU A 23 -2.17 -8.57 -9.55
CA GLU A 23 -1.60 -7.29 -9.13
C GLU A 23 -1.10 -7.37 -7.69
N ALA A 24 -1.83 -8.05 -6.80
CA ALA A 24 -1.39 -8.30 -5.43
C ALA A 24 -0.07 -9.11 -5.37
N PHE A 25 0.06 -10.18 -6.18
CA PHE A 25 1.31 -10.94 -6.27
C PHE A 25 2.46 -10.14 -6.90
N GLN A 26 2.18 -9.31 -7.90
CA GLN A 26 3.19 -8.42 -8.48
C GLN A 26 3.72 -7.42 -7.44
N LEU A 27 2.82 -6.86 -6.64
CA LEU A 27 3.16 -5.94 -5.55
C LEU A 27 4.03 -6.63 -4.49
N GLU A 28 3.65 -7.83 -4.06
CA GLU A 28 4.44 -8.66 -3.15
C GLU A 28 5.87 -8.86 -3.66
N ARG A 29 6.02 -9.25 -4.94
CA ARG A 29 7.34 -9.43 -5.56
C ARG A 29 8.18 -8.16 -5.59
N GLN A 30 7.56 -7.00 -5.82
CA GLN A 30 8.26 -5.71 -5.79
C GLN A 30 8.74 -5.38 -4.37
N LEU A 31 7.94 -5.71 -3.34
CA LEU A 31 8.30 -5.50 -1.94
C LEU A 31 9.45 -6.42 -1.48
N PHE A 32 9.50 -7.65 -1.99
CA PHE A 32 10.63 -8.56 -1.75
C PHE A 32 11.93 -8.10 -2.43
N ALA A 33 11.85 -7.36 -3.55
CA ALA A 33 13.03 -6.81 -4.21
C ALA A 33 13.65 -5.61 -3.45
N ALA A 34 12.94 -5.06 -2.47
CA ALA A 34 13.37 -3.90 -1.67
C ALA A 34 13.12 -4.13 -0.17
N PRO A 35 13.82 -5.08 0.48
CA PRO A 35 13.54 -5.49 1.86
C PRO A 35 13.81 -4.41 2.91
N ASP A 36 14.81 -3.55 2.69
CA ASP A 36 15.29 -2.56 3.67
C ASP A 36 14.81 -1.13 3.41
N ARG A 37 13.88 -0.96 2.46
CA ARG A 37 13.36 0.35 2.07
C ARG A 37 11.97 0.57 2.65
N GLU A 38 11.72 1.83 3.02
CA GLU A 38 10.38 2.33 3.31
C GLU A 38 9.59 2.36 2.00
N VAL A 39 8.35 1.87 2.02
CA VAL A 39 7.51 1.74 0.84
C VAL A 39 6.16 2.38 1.07
N PHE A 40 5.80 3.33 0.22
CA PHE A 40 4.48 3.95 0.17
C PHE A 40 3.70 3.36 -0.99
N ILE A 41 2.52 2.84 -0.72
CA ILE A 41 1.64 2.28 -1.72
C ILE A 41 0.41 3.18 -1.83
N ASP A 42 0.28 3.81 -2.99
CA ASP A 42 -0.78 4.77 -3.30
C ASP A 42 -1.87 4.09 -4.14
N PHE A 43 -3.00 3.82 -3.50
CA PHE A 43 -4.16 3.16 -4.12
C PHE A 43 -5.11 4.15 -4.80
N SER A 44 -4.77 5.44 -4.90
CA SER A 44 -5.72 6.45 -5.41
C SER A 44 -6.12 6.25 -6.88
N ALA A 45 -5.30 5.53 -7.64
CA ALA A 45 -5.53 5.23 -9.06
C ALA A 45 -6.09 3.81 -9.30
N VAL A 46 -6.41 3.07 -8.24
CA VAL A 46 -7.08 1.77 -8.32
C VAL A 46 -8.57 2.01 -8.52
N GLU A 47 -9.12 1.46 -9.61
CA GLU A 47 -10.52 1.64 -10.00
C GLU A 47 -11.44 0.71 -9.19
N ASP A 48 -11.04 -0.55 -9.05
CA ASP A 48 -11.79 -1.59 -8.36
C ASP A 48 -10.83 -2.59 -7.71
N ALA A 49 -11.21 -3.20 -6.59
CA ALA A 49 -10.43 -4.22 -5.92
C ALA A 49 -11.35 -5.31 -5.35
N THR A 50 -10.99 -6.57 -5.58
CA THR A 50 -11.74 -7.68 -5.00
C THR A 50 -11.42 -7.85 -3.51
N ASP A 51 -12.37 -8.32 -2.71
CA ASP A 51 -12.10 -8.66 -1.29
C ASP A 51 -10.93 -9.63 -1.15
N VAL A 52 -10.82 -10.61 -2.06
CA VAL A 52 -9.72 -11.59 -2.04
C VAL A 52 -8.36 -10.93 -2.26
N SER A 53 -8.24 -9.98 -3.20
CA SER A 53 -6.98 -9.26 -3.43
C SER A 53 -6.64 -8.31 -2.28
N LEU A 54 -7.64 -7.71 -1.61
CA LEU A 54 -7.45 -6.92 -0.40
C LEU A 54 -6.99 -7.77 0.80
N ILE A 55 -7.50 -9.00 0.93
CA ILE A 55 -7.04 -9.96 1.95
C ILE A 55 -5.58 -10.32 1.71
N VAL A 56 -5.20 -10.67 0.47
CA VAL A 56 -3.79 -10.96 0.14
C VAL A 56 -2.90 -9.74 0.38
N LEU A 57 -3.36 -8.54 -0.01
CA LEU A 57 -2.65 -7.29 0.29
C LEU A 57 -2.44 -7.13 1.80
N SER A 58 -3.43 -7.47 2.62
CA SER A 58 -3.32 -7.36 4.08
C SER A 58 -2.22 -8.25 4.64
N ASP A 59 -2.07 -9.48 4.13
CA ASP A 59 -0.98 -10.37 4.51
C ASP A 59 0.37 -9.80 4.08
N VAL A 60 0.46 -9.27 2.86
CA VAL A 60 1.66 -8.62 2.34
C VAL A 60 2.08 -7.44 3.20
N VAL A 61 1.15 -6.56 3.59
CA VAL A 61 1.41 -5.41 4.47
C VAL A 61 1.90 -5.87 5.83
N ARG A 62 1.23 -6.86 6.43
CA ARG A 62 1.59 -7.37 7.76
C ARG A 62 2.97 -8.03 7.78
N LEU A 63 3.33 -8.76 6.72
CA LEU A 63 4.65 -9.36 6.56
C LEU A 63 5.75 -8.32 6.31
N ALA A 64 5.44 -7.27 5.54
CA ALA A 64 6.38 -6.16 5.33
C ALA A 64 6.62 -5.36 6.62
N GLY A 65 5.63 -5.30 7.52
CA GLY A 65 5.75 -4.66 8.82
C GLY A 65 5.70 -3.12 8.74
N PRO A 66 6.31 -2.40 9.70
CA PRO A 66 6.13 -0.96 9.85
C PRO A 66 6.74 -0.11 8.72
N ARG A 67 7.50 -0.72 7.79
CA ARG A 67 8.12 -0.03 6.66
C ARG A 67 7.16 0.22 5.49
N LEU A 68 5.97 -0.37 5.50
CA LEU A 68 4.99 -0.26 4.42
C LEU A 68 3.84 0.64 4.88
N HIS A 69 3.58 1.68 4.09
CA HIS A 69 2.50 2.63 4.31
C HIS A 69 1.51 2.54 3.14
N LEU A 70 0.26 2.22 3.46
CA LEU A 70 -0.82 2.16 2.48
C LEU A 70 -1.69 3.42 2.59
N ALA A 71 -1.92 4.10 1.48
CA ALA A 71 -2.71 5.33 1.42
C ALA A 71 -3.56 5.38 0.15
N GLY A 72 -4.48 6.35 0.07
CA GLY A 72 -5.28 6.57 -1.14
C GLY A 72 -6.35 5.49 -1.41
N VAL A 73 -6.63 4.61 -0.45
CA VAL A 73 -7.61 3.52 -0.62
C VAL A 73 -9.04 4.08 -0.62
N ALA A 74 -9.84 3.65 -1.60
CA ALA A 74 -11.27 3.98 -1.66
C ALA A 74 -12.02 3.55 -0.38
N THR A 75 -13.01 4.33 0.04
CA THR A 75 -13.74 4.12 1.31
C THR A 75 -14.36 2.73 1.43
N CYS A 76 -14.85 2.15 0.33
CA CYS A 76 -15.43 0.81 0.30
C CYS A 76 -14.41 -0.29 0.64
N HIS A 77 -13.15 -0.15 0.20
CA HIS A 77 -12.08 -1.12 0.42
C HIS A 77 -11.38 -0.92 1.77
N ARG A 78 -11.42 0.32 2.29
CA ARG A 78 -10.78 0.67 3.57
C ARG A 78 -11.26 -0.19 4.72
N ARG A 79 -12.58 -0.45 4.80
CA ARG A 79 -13.18 -1.26 5.86
C ARG A 79 -12.62 -2.68 5.87
N VAL A 80 -12.49 -3.31 4.70
CA VAL A 80 -11.94 -4.67 4.59
C VAL A 80 -10.52 -4.69 5.14
N LEU A 81 -9.66 -3.76 4.72
CA LEU A 81 -8.26 -3.70 5.17
C LEU A 81 -8.14 -3.45 6.68
N GLU A 82 -8.95 -2.55 7.24
CA GLU A 82 -8.98 -2.26 8.67
C GLU A 82 -9.45 -3.47 9.49
N GLU A 83 -10.41 -4.26 8.99
CA GLU A 83 -10.85 -5.52 9.62
C GLU A 83 -9.72 -6.56 9.72
N PHE A 84 -8.74 -6.52 8.80
CA PHE A 84 -7.52 -7.34 8.84
C PHE A 84 -6.34 -6.68 9.55
N GLY A 85 -6.55 -5.52 10.20
CA GLY A 85 -5.55 -4.83 11.00
C GLY A 85 -4.54 -4.01 10.19
N VAL A 86 -4.86 -3.65 8.94
CA VAL A 86 -4.04 -2.76 8.12
C VAL A 86 -4.47 -1.32 8.33
N ALA A 87 -3.54 -0.49 8.80
CA ALA A 87 -3.76 0.94 8.89
C ALA A 87 -3.67 1.59 7.49
N VAL A 88 -4.72 2.32 7.09
CA VAL A 88 -4.74 3.12 5.87
C VAL A 88 -4.52 4.58 6.21
N GLY A 89 -3.37 5.12 5.83
CA GLY A 89 -2.97 6.51 6.06
C GLY A 89 -3.43 7.48 4.97
N GLU A 90 -3.06 8.75 5.16
CA GLU A 90 -3.18 9.80 4.15
C GLU A 90 -1.93 9.82 3.27
N LEU A 91 -2.06 10.27 2.03
CA LEU A 91 -0.91 10.39 1.13
C LEU A 91 0.05 11.47 1.68
N PRO A 92 1.38 11.23 1.65
CA PRO A 92 2.33 12.30 1.94
C PRO A 92 2.11 13.43 0.93
N ALA A 93 1.99 14.66 1.42
CA ALA A 93 1.76 15.84 0.59
C ALA A 93 2.86 15.91 -0.49
N GLN A 94 2.46 15.75 -1.76
CA GLN A 94 3.36 15.89 -2.89
C GLN A 94 3.67 17.39 -3.05
N HIS A 95 4.86 17.81 -2.67
CA HIS A 95 5.39 19.16 -2.91
C HIS A 95 6.11 19.25 -4.25
#